data_AF-A0A7C2JVU4-F1
#
_entry.id   AF-A0A7C2JVU4-F1
#
_cell.length_a   1.000
_cell.length_b   1.000
_cell.length_c   1.000
_cell.angle_alpha   90.00
_cell.angle_beta   90.00
_cell.angle_gamma   90.00
#
_symmetry.space_group_name_H-M   'P 1'
#
loop_
_entity.id
_entity.type
_entity.pdbx_description
1 polymer ?
#
loop_
_entity_poly.entity_id
_entity_poly.type
_entity_poly.pdbx_seq_one_letter_code
_entity_poly.pdbx_strand_id
1 'polypeptide(L)'
;MAAGQFSKDPVVDKALRHSVRDGMAYSVQVGAGETYFSAFALFLRATAPQIALLSTLPPLLASGAQIFSAWLGGYTGRRRLVLMGCALQALLWLPIVVLPALLGQYAIPALLALLVLYHSANNLAAPQWTSIMRDLVSERRRGRYL
;
A
#
# COMPACT_ATOMS: atom_id res chain seq x y z
N MET A 1 -12.12 -6.15 -20.94
CA MET A 1 -11.95 -7.60 -20.71
C MET A 1 -13.08 -8.06 -19.79
N ALA A 2 -14.04 -8.84 -20.30
CA ALA A 2 -15.16 -9.31 -19.48
C ALA A 2 -14.61 -10.32 -18.46
N ALA A 3 -14.48 -9.92 -17.21
CA ALA A 3 -14.04 -10.81 -16.14
C ALA A 3 -15.08 -11.94 -16.00
N GLY A 4 -14.72 -13.13 -16.47
CA GLY A 4 -15.49 -14.35 -16.28
C GLY A 4 -15.76 -14.58 -14.79
N GLN A 5 -16.76 -15.40 -14.46
CA GLN A 5 -17.04 -15.77 -13.07
C GLN A 5 -15.80 -16.41 -12.43
N PHE A 6 -15.37 -15.82 -11.30
CA PHE A 6 -14.28 -16.31 -10.48
C PHE A 6 -14.76 -17.38 -9.49
N SER A 7 -16.03 -17.32 -9.05
CA SER A 7 -16.65 -18.30 -8.14
C SER A 7 -18.11 -18.59 -8.51
N LYS A 8 -18.59 -19.77 -8.08
CA LYS A 8 -20.02 -20.14 -8.13
C LYS A 8 -20.84 -19.45 -7.04
N ASP A 9 -20.21 -19.11 -5.93
CA ASP A 9 -20.84 -18.32 -4.86
C ASP A 9 -20.87 -16.83 -5.27
N PRO A 10 -22.05 -16.20 -5.35
CA PRO A 10 -22.19 -14.82 -5.78
C PRO A 10 -21.53 -13.80 -4.84
N VAL A 11 -21.43 -14.09 -3.54
CA VAL A 11 -20.80 -13.20 -2.55
C VAL A 11 -19.28 -13.23 -2.74
N VAL A 12 -18.71 -14.43 -2.89
CA VAL A 12 -17.28 -14.63 -3.11
C VAL A 12 -16.86 -14.10 -4.49
N ASP A 13 -17.67 -14.33 -5.54
CA ASP A 13 -17.40 -13.79 -6.88
C ASP A 13 -17.34 -12.26 -6.87
N LYS A 14 -18.30 -11.62 -6.20
CA LYS A 14 -18.34 -10.17 -6.04
C LYS A 14 -17.12 -9.67 -5.27
N ALA A 15 -16.75 -10.32 -4.17
CA ALA A 15 -15.57 -9.96 -3.39
C ALA A 15 -14.29 -10.03 -4.24
N LEU A 16 -14.09 -11.12 -5.00
CA LEU A 16 -12.92 -11.28 -5.88
C LEU A 16 -12.88 -10.23 -7.00
N ARG A 17 -14.03 -9.88 -7.60
CA ARG A 17 -14.11 -8.79 -8.58
C ARG A 17 -13.66 -7.45 -7.97
N HIS A 18 -14.06 -7.16 -6.74
CA HIS A 18 -13.58 -5.98 -6.02
C HIS A 18 -12.07 -6.06 -5.77
N SER A 19 -11.56 -7.19 -5.30
CA SER A 19 -10.13 -7.37 -5.05
C SER A 19 -9.26 -7.23 -6.31
N VAL A 20 -9.75 -7.63 -7.49
CA VAL A 20 -9.06 -7.37 -8.77
C VAL A 20 -8.98 -5.87 -9.06
N ARG A 21 -10.05 -5.11 -8.79
CA ARG A 21 -10.04 -3.66 -8.93
C ARG A 21 -9.07 -3.00 -7.95
N ASP A 22 -9.04 -3.47 -6.70
CA ASP A 22 -8.10 -2.99 -5.69
C ASP A 22 -6.65 -3.25 -6.13
N GLY A 23 -6.37 -4.45 -6.65
CA GLY A 23 -5.06 -4.80 -7.20
C GLY A 23 -4.66 -3.92 -8.39
N MET A 24 -5.58 -3.64 -9.31
CA MET A 24 -5.34 -2.71 -10.42
C MET A 24 -5.04 -1.29 -9.92
N ALA A 25 -5.82 -0.78 -8.97
CA ALA A 25 -5.60 0.54 -8.39
C ALA A 25 -4.24 0.63 -7.69
N TYR A 26 -3.86 -0.40 -6.93
CA TYR A 26 -2.55 -0.52 -6.30
C TYR A 26 -1.42 -0.55 -7.35
N SER A 27 -1.56 -1.33 -8.43
CA SER A 27 -0.57 -1.34 -9.52
C SER A 27 -0.39 0.02 -10.17
N VAL A 28 -1.48 0.77 -10.39
CA VAL A 28 -1.41 2.15 -10.91
C VAL A 28 -0.68 3.06 -9.93
N GLN A 29 -0.99 2.97 -8.63
CA GLN A 29 -0.33 3.76 -7.59
C GLN A 29 1.18 3.50 -7.52
N VAL A 30 1.61 2.24 -7.61
CA VAL A 30 3.03 1.87 -7.60
C VAL A 30 3.72 2.35 -8.90
N GLY A 31 3.10 2.10 -10.05
CA GLY A 31 3.66 2.42 -11.35
C GLY A 31 3.72 3.93 -11.63
N ALA A 32 2.64 4.65 -11.37
CA ALA A 32 2.55 6.09 -11.62
C ALA A 32 3.07 6.94 -10.46
N GLY A 33 3.09 6.38 -9.24
CA GLY A 33 3.50 7.09 -8.04
C GLY A 33 4.90 6.71 -7.56
N GLU A 34 5.04 5.53 -6.96
CA GLU A 34 6.28 5.13 -6.27
C GLU A 34 7.52 5.16 -7.19
N THR A 35 7.35 4.73 -8.44
CA THR A 35 8.42 4.74 -9.45
C THR A 35 8.97 6.15 -9.71
N TYR A 36 8.19 7.19 -9.44
CA TYR A 36 8.55 8.60 -9.70
C TYR A 36 9.02 9.35 -8.46
N PHE A 37 9.09 8.75 -7.27
CA PHE A 37 9.55 9.45 -6.06
C PHE A 37 10.97 10.02 -6.19
N SER A 38 11.89 9.29 -6.82
CA SER A 38 13.25 9.78 -7.07
C SER A 38 13.26 10.96 -8.05
N ALA A 39 12.43 10.91 -9.10
CA ALA A 39 12.30 12.02 -10.05
C ALA A 39 11.67 13.26 -9.39
N PHE A 40 10.68 13.06 -8.52
CA PHE A 40 10.08 14.13 -7.73
C PHE A 40 11.06 14.75 -6.74
N ALA A 41 11.90 13.95 -6.10
CA ALA A 41 12.98 14.44 -5.25
C ALA A 41 14.02 15.25 -6.05
N LEU A 42 14.35 14.82 -7.26
CA LEU A 42 15.23 15.57 -8.16
C LEU A 42 14.63 16.93 -8.55
N PHE A 43 13.32 16.98 -8.82
CA PHE A 43 12.59 18.23 -9.04
C PHE A 43 12.68 19.18 -7.83
N LEU A 44 12.66 18.64 -6.61
CA LEU A 44 12.90 19.38 -5.37
C LEU A 44 14.38 19.71 -5.11
N ARG A 45 15.26 19.49 -6.10
CA ARG A 45 16.71 19.72 -6.04
C ARG A 45 17.44 18.83 -5.01
N ALA A 46 16.94 17.60 -4.79
CA ALA A 46 17.64 16.62 -3.96
C ALA A 46 19.02 16.27 -4.53
N THR A 47 20.00 16.08 -3.64
CA THR A 47 21.32 15.56 -4.00
C THR A 47 21.29 14.05 -4.19
N ALA A 48 22.28 13.48 -4.88
CA ALA A 48 22.36 12.03 -5.09
C ALA A 48 22.32 11.21 -3.78
N PRO A 49 23.02 11.59 -2.70
CA PRO A 49 22.90 10.90 -1.41
C PRO A 49 21.48 10.98 -0.81
N GLN A 50 20.79 12.11 -0.96
CA GLN A 50 19.42 12.26 -0.47
C GLN A 50 18.43 11.38 -1.24
N ILE A 51 18.60 11.26 -2.56
CA ILE A 51 17.79 10.35 -3.38
C ILE A 51 18.03 8.89 -2.97
N ALA A 52 19.29 8.50 -2.74
CA ALA A 52 19.63 7.17 -2.24
C ALA A 52 19.01 6.88 -0.87
N LEU A 53 18.99 7.87 0.03
CA LEU A 53 18.31 7.75 1.31
C LEU A 53 16.79 7.62 1.13
N LEU A 54 16.17 8.40 0.25
CA LEU A 54 14.74 8.35 -0.03
C LEU A 54 14.29 7.00 -0.62
N SER A 55 15.15 6.32 -1.39
CA SER A 55 14.79 5.02 -1.97
C SER A 55 15.01 3.85 -1.01
N THR A 56 15.84 4.00 0.02
CA THR A 56 16.25 2.90 0.90
C THR A 56 15.72 3.02 2.32
N LEU A 57 15.77 4.21 2.90
CA LEU A 57 15.43 4.44 4.31
C LEU A 57 13.93 4.28 4.57
N PRO A 58 13.01 4.83 3.75
CA PRO A 58 11.57 4.62 3.94
C PRO A 58 11.13 3.16 3.96
N PRO A 59 11.44 2.30 2.97
CA PRO A 59 11.04 0.90 3.02
C PRO A 59 11.73 0.13 4.16
N LEU A 60 12.98 0.48 4.50
CA LEU A 60 13.68 -0.12 5.64
C LEU A 60 12.94 0.13 6.95
N LEU A 61 12.65 1.41 7.26
CA LEU A 61 11.94 1.78 8.49
C LEU A 61 10.52 1.23 8.51
N ALA A 62 9.83 1.29 7.37
CA ALA A 62 8.49 0.75 7.23
C ALA A 62 8.42 -0.76 7.41
N SER A 63 9.50 -1.51 7.17
CA SER A 63 9.52 -2.96 7.38
C SER A 63 9.31 -3.33 8.86
N GLY A 64 9.66 -2.45 9.79
CA GLY A 64 9.30 -2.60 11.20
C GLY A 64 7.78 -2.62 11.43
N ALA A 65 7.02 -1.83 10.66
CA ALA A 65 5.56 -1.76 10.76
C ALA A 65 4.85 -3.08 10.39
N GLN A 66 5.48 -3.93 9.56
CA GLN A 66 4.94 -5.25 9.24
C GLN A 66 4.84 -6.15 10.48
N ILE A 67 5.83 -6.08 11.38
CA ILE A 67 5.83 -6.86 12.64
C ILE A 67 4.66 -6.42 13.53
N PHE A 68 4.46 -5.10 13.66
CA PHE A 68 3.31 -4.55 14.39
C PHE A 68 1.97 -4.92 13.75
N SER A 69 1.90 -4.99 12.42
CA SER A 69 0.69 -5.41 11.70
C SER A 69 0.22 -6.80 12.11
N ALA A 70 1.15 -7.76 12.23
CA ALA A 70 0.81 -9.12 12.61
C ALA A 70 0.18 -9.19 14.01
N TRP A 71 0.70 -8.41 14.97
CA TRP A 71 0.15 -8.33 16.32
C TRP A 71 -1.22 -7.63 16.35
N LEU A 72 -1.34 -6.50 15.65
CA LEU A 72 -2.56 -5.68 15.63
C LEU A 72 -3.73 -6.36 14.88
N GLY A 73 -3.41 -7.26 13.94
CA GLY A 73 -4.36 -8.07 13.19
C GLY A 73 -5.25 -8.96 14.08
N GLY A 74 -4.76 -9.36 15.25
CA GLY A 74 -5.51 -10.16 16.22
C GLY A 74 -6.60 -9.36 16.96
N TYR A 75 -6.44 -8.05 17.12
CA TYR A 75 -7.30 -7.23 17.98
C TYR A 75 -8.30 -6.36 17.20
N THR A 76 -7.91 -5.80 16.06
CA THR A 76 -8.67 -4.74 15.37
C THR A 76 -9.51 -5.22 14.18
N GLY A 77 -9.35 -6.49 13.79
CA GLY A 77 -9.99 -7.08 12.63
C GLY A 77 -9.26 -6.75 11.31
N ARG A 78 -8.93 -7.79 10.55
CA ARG A 78 -8.09 -7.72 9.33
C ARG A 78 -8.60 -6.72 8.30
N ARG A 79 -9.91 -6.70 8.02
CA ARG A 79 -10.52 -5.81 7.03
C ARG A 79 -10.38 -4.33 7.41
N ARG A 80 -10.51 -4.00 8.69
CA ARG A 80 -10.40 -2.61 9.17
C ARG A 80 -8.99 -2.09 9.01
N LEU A 81 -7.98 -2.91 9.32
CA LEU A 81 -6.57 -2.56 9.13
C LEU A 81 -6.22 -2.31 7.65
N VAL A 82 -6.73 -3.14 6.74
CA VAL A 82 -6.56 -2.91 5.29
C VAL A 82 -7.16 -1.56 4.89
N LEU A 83 -8.41 -1.29 5.25
CA LEU A 83 -9.08 -0.04 4.89
C LEU A 83 -8.38 1.19 5.48
N MET A 84 -7.94 1.12 6.74
CA MET A 84 -7.20 2.20 7.39
C MET A 84 -5.84 2.44 6.74
N GLY A 85 -5.09 1.38 6.42
CA GLY A 85 -3.80 1.49 5.75
C GLY A 85 -3.95 2.09 4.35
N CYS A 86 -4.89 1.60 3.54
CA CYS A 86 -5.18 2.15 2.21
C CYS A 86 -5.66 3.61 2.28
N ALA A 87 -6.54 3.95 3.23
CA ALA A 87 -7.01 5.32 3.40
C ALA A 87 -5.88 6.27 3.81
N LEU A 88 -5.03 5.87 4.77
CA LEU A 88 -3.88 6.65 5.19
C LEU A 88 -2.90 6.86 4.02
N GLN A 89 -2.65 5.80 3.24
CA GLN A 89 -1.77 5.87 2.09
C GLN A 89 -2.30 6.80 0.99
N ALA A 90 -3.62 6.77 0.73
CA ALA A 90 -4.29 7.70 -0.18
C ALA A 90 -4.23 9.15 0.35
N LEU A 91 -4.43 9.37 1.65
CA LEU A 91 -4.38 10.70 2.25
C LEU A 91 -2.97 11.30 2.21
N LEU A 92 -1.92 10.48 2.33
CA LEU A 92 -0.52 10.93 2.28
C LEU A 92 -0.11 11.46 0.90
N TRP A 93 -0.83 11.13 -0.18
CA TRP A 93 -0.58 11.74 -1.48
C TRP A 93 -0.88 13.24 -1.49
N LEU A 94 -1.85 13.73 -0.72
CA LEU A 94 -2.21 15.15 -0.66
C LEU A 94 -1.02 16.01 -0.19
N PRO A 95 -0.39 15.76 0.99
CA PRO A 95 0.77 16.53 1.40
C PRO A 95 1.99 16.31 0.51
N ILE A 96 2.18 15.11 -0.08
CA ILE A 96 3.30 14.85 -1.01
C ILE A 96 3.21 15.76 -2.24
N VAL A 97 2.02 15.92 -2.83
CA VAL A 97 1.82 16.74 -4.03
C VAL A 97 1.97 18.24 -3.73
N VAL A 98 1.50 18.70 -2.57
CA VAL A 98 1.53 20.13 -2.20
C VAL A 98 2.90 20.56 -1.64
N LEU A 99 3.74 19.59 -1.26
CA LEU A 99 5.07 19.79 -0.70
C LEU A 99 5.95 20.84 -1.42
N PRO A 100 6.04 20.88 -2.77
CA PRO A 100 6.89 21.84 -3.47
C PRO A 100 6.46 23.29 -3.27
N ALA A 101 5.17 23.53 -3.00
CA ALA A 101 4.61 24.86 -2.83
C ALA A 101 4.81 25.42 -1.40
N LEU A 102 5.02 24.56 -0.41
CA LEU A 102 4.96 24.95 1.01
C LEU A 102 6.31 25.02 1.70
N LEU A 103 7.26 24.13 1.36
CA LEU A 103 8.34 23.80 2.30
C LEU A 103 9.74 24.25 1.89
N GLY A 104 9.94 24.74 0.66
CA GLY A 104 11.24 25.29 0.22
C GLY A 104 12.43 24.41 0.63
N GLN A 105 13.24 24.88 1.58
CA GLN A 105 14.41 24.17 2.11
C GLN A 105 14.10 22.89 2.92
N TYR A 106 12.89 22.76 3.49
CA TYR A 106 12.47 21.60 4.28
C TYR A 106 11.77 20.52 3.45
N ALA A 107 11.69 20.69 2.13
CA ALA A 107 11.00 19.76 1.25
C ALA A 107 11.58 18.33 1.34
N ILE A 108 12.90 18.16 1.27
CA ILE A 108 13.50 16.81 1.26
C ILE A 108 13.30 16.04 2.56
N PRO A 109 13.60 16.61 3.76
CA PRO A 109 13.31 15.92 5.02
C PRO A 109 11.82 15.60 5.22
N ALA A 110 10.92 16.52 4.81
CA ALA A 110 9.49 16.30 4.90
C ALA A 110 9.01 15.20 3.95
N LEU A 111 9.52 15.17 2.72
CA LEU A 111 9.25 14.08 1.77
C LEU A 111 9.69 12.74 2.37
N LEU A 112 10.87 12.68 2.98
CA LEU A 112 11.37 11.46 3.62
C LEU A 112 10.43 10.96 4.72
N ALA A 113 9.99 11.85 5.61
CA ALA A 113 9.04 11.50 6.67
C ALA A 113 7.69 11.01 6.10
N LEU A 114 7.17 11.67 5.07
CA LEU A 114 5.93 11.27 4.41
C LEU A 114 6.06 9.91 3.72
N LEU A 115 7.19 9.63 3.06
CA LEU A 115 7.43 8.33 2.43
C LEU A 115 7.56 7.21 3.46
N VAL A 116 8.19 7.46 4.62
CA VAL A 116 8.23 6.48 5.72
C VAL A 116 6.81 6.13 6.17
N LEU A 117 5.95 7.13 6.38
CA LEU A 117 4.55 6.92 6.75
C LEU A 117 3.77 6.18 5.66
N TYR A 118 4.01 6.54 4.40
CA TYR A 118 3.37 5.93 3.23
C TYR A 118 3.69 4.44 3.11
N HIS A 119 4.97 4.07 3.22
CA HIS A 119 5.39 2.68 3.18
C HIS A 119 4.94 1.93 4.45
N SER A 120 4.91 2.59 5.61
CA SER A 120 4.41 1.98 6.85
C SER A 120 2.92 1.64 6.76
N ALA A 121 2.12 2.53 6.19
CA ALA A 121 0.71 2.28 5.90
C ALA A 121 0.53 1.09 4.94
N ASN A 122 1.39 0.98 3.93
CA ASN A 122 1.42 -0.19 3.02
C ASN A 122 1.67 -1.48 3.80
N ASN A 123 2.73 -1.46 4.62
CA ASN A 123 3.20 -2.60 5.38
C ASN A 123 2.23 -3.03 6.50
N LEU A 124 1.31 -2.14 6.88
CA LEU A 124 0.18 -2.46 7.73
C LEU A 124 -0.92 -3.20 6.95
N ALA A 125 -1.29 -2.72 5.76
CA ALA A 125 -2.39 -3.26 4.97
C ALA A 125 -2.04 -4.55 4.21
N ALA A 126 -0.86 -4.61 3.57
CA ALA A 126 -0.45 -5.69 2.67
C ALA A 126 -0.53 -7.10 3.27
N PRO A 127 -0.01 -7.39 4.49
CA PRO A 127 -0.10 -8.73 5.06
C PRO A 127 -1.54 -9.12 5.42
N GLN A 128 -2.35 -8.17 5.87
CA GLN A 128 -3.76 -8.40 6.21
C GLN A 128 -4.61 -8.68 4.97
N TRP A 129 -4.38 -7.93 3.89
CA TRP A 129 -5.01 -8.16 2.60
C TRP A 129 -4.64 -9.54 2.04
N THR A 130 -3.36 -9.90 2.11
CA THR A 130 -2.86 -11.22 1.67
C THR A 130 -3.52 -12.36 2.46
N SER A 131 -3.69 -12.18 3.77
CA SER A 131 -4.41 -13.13 4.63
C SER A 131 -5.88 -13.30 4.21
N ILE A 132 -6.60 -12.20 3.94
CA ILE A 132 -7.99 -12.22 3.46
C ILE A 132 -8.10 -12.93 2.11
N MET A 133 -7.18 -12.63 1.19
CA MET A 133 -7.15 -13.26 -0.14
C MET A 133 -6.85 -14.75 -0.06
N ARG A 134 -5.98 -15.18 0.86
CA ARG A 134 -5.72 -16.60 1.10
C ARG A 134 -6.98 -17.33 1.53
N ASP A 135 -7.78 -16.74 2.42
CA ASP A 135 -9.03 -17.35 2.90
C ASP A 135 -10.05 -17.45 1.75
N LEU A 136 -10.30 -16.35 1.02
CA LEU A 136 -11.20 -16.28 -0.14
C LEU A 136 -10.83 -17.26 -1.26
N VAL A 137 -9.53 -17.47 -1.52
CA VAL A 137 -9.06 -18.41 -2.55
C VAL A 137 -9.04 -19.85 -2.04
N SER A 138 -8.80 -20.08 -0.74
CA SER A 138 -8.75 -21.43 -0.15
C SER A 138 -10.12 -22.07 0.01
N GLU A 139 -11.21 -21.31 0.20
CA GLU A 139 -12.60 -21.81 0.10
C GLU A 139 -12.84 -22.58 -1.20
N ARG A 140 -12.18 -22.17 -2.29
CA ARG A 140 -12.25 -22.84 -3.61
C ARG A 140 -11.70 -24.27 -3.64
N ARG A 141 -10.91 -24.69 -2.65
CA ARG A 141 -10.30 -26.03 -2.57
C ARG A 141 -10.87 -26.95 -1.49
N ARG A 142 -11.86 -26.50 -0.70
CA ARG A 142 -12.47 -27.33 0.36
C ARG A 142 -13.64 -28.20 -0.11
N GLY A 143 -14.07 -28.08 -1.37
CA GLY A 143 -15.13 -28.91 -1.97
C GLY A 143 -14.66 -30.23 -2.62
N ARG A 144 -13.50 -30.79 -2.26
CA ARG A 144 -13.01 -32.07 -2.85
C ARG A 144 -12.19 -32.97 -1.92
N TYR A 145 -12.22 -32.72 -0.62
CA TYR A 145 -11.60 -33.61 0.37
C TYR A 145 -12.50 -33.81 1.60
N LEU A 146 -13.78 -34.01 1.34
CA LEU A 146 -14.71 -34.79 2.17
C LEU A 146 -15.57 -35.61 1.21
#